data_AF-A0A2E0RXY1-F1
#
_entry.id   AF-A0A2E0RXY1-F1
#
_cell.length_a   1.000
_cell.length_b   1.000
_cell.length_c   1.000
_cell.angle_alpha   90.00
_cell.angle_beta   90.00
_cell.angle_gamma   90.00
#
_symmetry.space_group_name_H-M   'P 1'
#
loop_
_entity.id
_entity.type
_entity.pdbx_description
1 polymer ?
#
loop_
_entity_poly.entity_id
_entity_poly.type
_entity_poly.pdbx_seq_one_letter_code
_entity_poly.pdbx_strand_id
1 'polypeptide(L)'
;MGTECVQCSAENADACDSITPLCDATANTCVGCSFHEECQAIGAPACNIATGACFDPANVTEVNAGTADSIQAAIDAVADGGEHAVLITGGGQLHTITIDSGKTIALVSANNTTQSVRGNDGDPVITVTGATAYFHRLRVEDTDDVGIAVASGATLYADSVQVVQNSSGGIQLDSGTTGFLRNTMVGADVNSDAVVASGAELDVLYSTLVGNFGASSLALSCSGGAVTVRNSITVSRADDAVNCGGASVATTFEAAGGSYDEGWFDLDGGDLSLNSAADFDGVAIWEDGDPPFDFEGNSRPTTDGSTDYAGADVP
;
A
#
# COMPACT_ATOMS: atom_id res chain seq x y z
N MET A 1 37.75 30.66 4.66
CA MET A 1 36.74 29.72 4.13
C MET A 1 35.57 29.81 5.07
N GLY A 2 34.51 30.49 4.64
CA GLY A 2 33.30 30.62 5.47
C GLY A 2 32.53 29.33 5.36
N THR A 3 32.29 28.65 6.47
CA THR A 3 31.25 27.63 6.58
C THR A 3 29.92 28.35 6.45
N GLU A 4 29.25 28.21 5.32
CA GLU A 4 27.85 28.60 5.23
C GLU A 4 27.05 27.76 6.23
N CYS A 5 26.22 28.40 7.05
CA CYS A 5 25.36 27.68 7.97
C CYS A 5 24.24 27.03 7.15
N VAL A 6 24.28 25.70 7.06
CA VAL A 6 23.21 24.89 6.48
C VAL A 6 22.26 24.40 7.56
N GLN A 7 21.03 24.02 7.19
CA GLN A 7 20.05 23.49 8.14
C GLN A 7 20.47 22.11 8.64
N CYS A 8 20.94 21.26 7.73
CA CYS A 8 21.42 19.92 8.02
C CYS A 8 22.56 19.56 7.06
N SER A 9 23.28 18.47 7.34
CA SER A 9 24.18 17.80 6.40
C SER A 9 24.00 16.30 6.50
N ALA A 10 24.57 15.53 5.56
CA ALA A 10 24.55 14.07 5.61
C ALA A 10 25.12 13.51 6.91
N GLU A 11 26.07 14.21 7.53
CA GLU A 11 26.71 13.83 8.79
C GLU A 11 25.98 14.35 10.04
N ASN A 12 24.96 15.20 9.87
CA ASN A 12 24.23 15.85 10.97
C ASN A 12 22.73 15.96 10.65
N ALA A 13 22.12 14.82 10.31
CA ALA A 13 20.67 14.72 10.10
C ALA A 13 19.88 14.97 11.39
N ASP A 14 20.47 14.73 12.56
CA ASP A 14 19.88 15.02 13.88
C ASP A 14 19.59 16.52 14.12
N ALA A 15 20.03 17.41 13.22
CA ALA A 15 19.65 18.83 13.24
C ALA A 15 18.21 19.08 12.79
N CYS A 16 17.58 18.09 12.15
CA CYS A 16 16.22 18.14 11.69
C CYS A 16 15.21 17.86 12.81
N ASP A 17 13.96 18.30 12.64
CA ASP A 17 12.89 18.15 13.64
C ASP A 17 11.94 17.00 13.31
N SER A 18 10.92 16.80 14.15
CA SER A 18 9.98 15.68 13.99
C SER A 18 9.09 15.78 12.75
N ILE A 19 8.92 16.97 12.16
CA ILE A 19 8.06 17.19 10.98
C ILE A 19 8.86 17.06 9.69
N THR A 20 10.15 17.36 9.75
CA THR A 20 11.08 17.26 8.62
C THR A 20 12.27 16.36 8.96
N PRO A 21 12.06 15.09 9.33
CA PRO A 21 13.07 14.27 9.99
C PRO A 21 14.27 13.89 9.11
N LEU A 22 14.20 14.15 7.80
CA LEU A 22 15.23 13.77 6.83
C LEU A 22 16.04 14.98 6.39
N CYS A 23 17.32 14.76 6.10
CA CYS A 23 18.17 15.76 5.47
C CYS A 23 18.31 15.49 3.97
N ASP A 24 17.83 16.40 3.12
CA ASP A 24 18.26 16.44 1.73
C ASP A 24 19.70 16.98 1.70
N ALA A 25 20.66 16.06 1.56
CA ALA A 25 22.09 16.40 1.56
C ALA A 25 22.51 17.26 0.36
N THR A 26 21.75 17.24 -0.75
CA THR A 26 22.04 18.05 -1.94
C THR A 26 21.61 19.50 -1.70
N ALA A 27 20.40 19.69 -1.18
CA ALA A 27 19.86 21.01 -0.86
C ALA A 27 20.35 21.56 0.49
N ASN A 28 20.88 20.68 1.36
CA ASN A 28 21.21 20.94 2.76
C ASN A 28 20.02 21.50 3.58
N THR A 29 18.83 20.95 3.31
CA THR A 29 17.56 21.34 3.93
C THR A 29 16.86 20.13 4.55
N CYS A 30 16.15 20.35 5.65
CA CYS A 30 15.33 19.30 6.23
C CYS A 30 14.04 19.14 5.42
N VAL A 31 13.64 17.90 5.17
CA VAL A 31 12.46 17.54 4.39
C VAL A 31 11.63 16.49 5.13
N GLY A 32 10.32 16.45 4.84
CA GLY A 32 9.45 15.40 5.34
C GLY A 32 9.75 14.05 4.68
N CYS A 33 9.42 12.96 5.34
CA CYS A 33 9.40 11.64 4.72
C CYS A 33 8.24 11.53 3.71
N SER A 34 8.48 10.79 2.65
CA SER A 34 7.50 10.41 1.63
C SER A 34 7.30 8.89 1.57
N PHE A 35 8.20 8.11 2.16
CA PHE A 35 8.18 6.64 2.18
C PHE A 35 8.52 6.09 3.56
N HIS A 36 7.95 4.93 3.92
CA HIS A 36 8.20 4.33 5.23
C HIS A 36 9.68 3.97 5.44
N GLU A 37 10.37 3.53 4.39
CA GLU A 37 11.78 3.14 4.40
C GLU A 37 12.72 4.28 4.81
N GLU A 38 12.36 5.53 4.51
CA GLU A 38 13.19 6.68 4.89
C GLU A 38 13.23 6.85 6.42
N CYS A 39 12.08 6.62 7.08
CA CYS A 39 12.00 6.61 8.54
C CYS A 39 12.71 5.39 9.13
N GLN A 40 12.57 4.22 8.50
CA GLN A 40 13.26 2.99 8.93
C GLN A 40 14.78 3.15 8.87
N ALA A 41 15.29 3.86 7.87
CA ALA A 41 16.72 4.15 7.74
C ALA A 41 17.29 4.99 8.89
N ILE A 42 16.46 5.77 9.58
CA ILE A 42 16.84 6.59 10.74
C ILE A 42 16.34 6.01 12.09
N GLY A 43 15.84 4.76 12.09
CA GLY A 43 15.43 4.06 13.30
C GLY A 43 14.02 4.35 13.80
N ALA A 44 13.17 4.99 12.98
CA ALA A 44 11.74 5.13 13.23
C ALA A 44 10.95 4.07 12.45
N PRO A 45 9.77 3.64 12.92
CA PRO A 45 9.10 2.46 12.34
C PRO A 45 8.48 2.72 10.96
N ALA A 46 7.96 3.93 10.73
CA ALA A 46 7.24 4.30 9.53
C ALA A 46 7.15 5.82 9.35
N CYS A 47 6.90 6.24 8.12
CA CYS A 47 6.47 7.59 7.77
C CYS A 47 4.95 7.78 7.98
N ASN A 48 4.55 8.89 8.59
CA ASN A 48 3.22 9.46 8.47
C ASN A 48 3.21 10.33 7.19
N ILE A 49 2.90 9.69 6.06
CA ILE A 49 3.00 10.29 4.72
C ILE A 49 2.10 11.52 4.57
N ALA A 50 0.99 11.58 5.31
CA ALA A 50 0.10 12.74 5.29
C ALA A 50 0.75 14.02 5.86
N THR A 51 1.71 13.87 6.78
CA THR A 51 2.34 15.00 7.48
C THR A 51 3.83 15.17 7.14
N GLY A 52 4.48 14.14 6.62
CA GLY A 52 5.93 14.07 6.42
C GLY A 52 6.73 13.76 7.69
N ALA A 53 6.07 13.53 8.83
CA ALA A 53 6.74 13.14 10.08
C ALA A 53 7.00 11.64 10.14
N CYS A 54 8.06 11.20 10.82
CA CYS A 54 8.20 9.80 11.21
C CYS A 54 7.41 9.52 12.49
N PHE A 55 6.80 8.34 12.58
CA PHE A 55 6.16 7.88 13.82
C PHE A 55 7.18 7.89 14.98
N ASP A 56 6.76 8.39 16.14
CA ASP A 56 7.63 8.48 17.33
C ASP A 56 8.07 7.07 17.77
N PRO A 57 9.38 6.77 17.85
CA PRO A 57 9.89 5.50 18.36
C PRO A 57 9.44 5.15 19.79
N ALA A 58 8.96 6.14 20.56
CA ALA A 58 8.36 5.92 21.88
C ALA A 58 6.91 5.38 21.82
N ASN A 59 6.19 5.60 20.71
CA ASN A 59 4.82 5.16 20.49
C ASN A 59 4.79 3.95 19.55
N VAL A 60 5.48 2.90 20.01
CA VAL A 60 5.71 1.69 19.22
C VAL A 60 5.42 0.45 20.05
N THR A 61 4.67 -0.49 19.48
CA THR A 61 4.47 -1.83 20.03
C THR A 61 4.89 -2.88 19.02
N GLU A 62 5.83 -3.75 19.38
CA GLU A 62 6.13 -4.95 18.61
C GLU A 62 5.17 -6.07 19.01
N VAL A 63 4.52 -6.71 18.03
CA VAL A 63 3.58 -7.81 18.22
C VAL A 63 3.99 -9.01 17.38
N ASN A 64 3.68 -10.21 17.87
CA ASN A 64 3.88 -11.45 17.13
C ASN A 64 2.55 -11.95 16.58
N ALA A 65 2.33 -11.85 15.26
CA ALA A 65 1.12 -12.30 14.58
C ALA A 65 0.91 -13.82 14.62
N GLY A 66 1.86 -14.59 15.15
CA GLY A 66 1.67 -15.98 15.58
C GLY A 66 0.91 -16.12 16.92
N THR A 67 0.53 -15.00 17.55
CA THR A 67 -0.34 -14.94 18.73
C THR A 67 -1.68 -14.34 18.31
N ALA A 68 -2.76 -15.12 18.43
CA ALA A 68 -4.11 -14.67 18.09
C ALA A 68 -4.47 -13.36 18.81
N ASP A 69 -5.16 -12.47 18.08
CA ASP A 69 -5.68 -11.17 18.54
C ASP A 69 -4.62 -10.18 19.07
N SER A 70 -3.32 -10.51 18.97
CA SER A 70 -2.25 -9.65 19.51
C SER A 70 -2.15 -8.30 18.80
N ILE A 71 -2.45 -8.26 17.49
CA ILE A 71 -2.47 -7.02 16.71
C ILE A 71 -3.63 -6.14 17.20
N GLN A 72 -4.83 -6.71 17.33
CA GLN A 72 -5.99 -5.96 17.82
C GLN A 72 -5.75 -5.42 19.24
N ALA A 73 -5.21 -6.24 20.14
CA ALA A 73 -4.91 -5.82 21.51
C ALA A 73 -3.93 -4.64 21.57
N ALA A 74 -2.96 -4.55 20.64
CA ALA A 74 -2.07 -3.41 20.55
C ALA A 74 -2.78 -2.14 20.07
N ILE A 75 -3.72 -2.26 19.12
CA ILE A 75 -4.54 -1.14 18.62
C ILE A 75 -5.51 -0.65 19.71
N ASP A 76 -6.11 -1.56 20.48
CA ASP A 76 -7.04 -1.24 21.57
C ASP A 76 -6.36 -0.48 22.71
N ALA A 77 -5.05 -0.67 22.89
CA ALA A 77 -4.27 0.04 23.90
C ALA A 77 -3.99 1.51 23.54
N VAL A 78 -4.16 1.90 22.27
CA VAL A 78 -3.98 3.28 21.80
C VAL A 78 -5.21 4.09 22.15
N ALA A 79 -5.02 5.23 22.82
CA ALA A 79 -6.12 6.14 23.12
C ALA A 79 -6.62 6.86 21.86
N ASP A 80 -7.88 7.27 21.84
CA ASP A 80 -8.44 8.12 20.79
C ASP A 80 -7.58 9.39 20.58
N GLY A 81 -7.36 9.76 19.32
CA GLY A 81 -6.44 10.84 18.95
C GLY A 81 -4.96 10.44 18.99
N GLY A 82 -4.65 9.21 19.40
CA GLY A 82 -3.28 8.69 19.45
C GLY A 82 -2.72 8.33 18.08
N GLU A 83 -1.43 8.57 17.93
CA GLU A 83 -0.61 8.09 16.82
C GLU A 83 0.32 6.98 17.33
N HIS A 84 0.30 5.81 16.69
CA HIS A 84 1.05 4.65 17.14
C HIS A 84 1.45 3.72 16.00
N ALA A 85 2.63 3.14 16.08
CA ALA A 85 3.06 2.09 15.15
C ALA A 85 3.06 0.71 15.82
N VAL A 86 2.51 -0.27 15.12
CA VAL A 86 2.52 -1.68 15.50
C VAL A 86 3.46 -2.41 14.55
N LEU A 87 4.63 -2.83 15.05
CA LEU A 87 5.57 -3.64 14.27
C LEU A 87 5.16 -5.09 14.39
N ILE A 88 4.91 -5.72 13.25
CA ILE A 88 4.42 -7.08 13.16
C ILE A 88 5.61 -8.02 12.89
N THR A 89 5.70 -9.07 13.70
CA THR A 89 6.63 -10.19 13.53
C THR A 89 5.86 -11.50 13.46
N GLY A 90 6.47 -12.56 12.90
CA GLY A 90 5.86 -13.90 12.90
C GLY A 90 4.52 -13.95 12.15
N GLY A 91 3.80 -15.06 12.20
CA GLY A 91 2.53 -15.17 11.48
C GLY A 91 1.85 -16.51 11.69
N GLY A 92 0.80 -16.76 10.91
CA GLY A 92 0.12 -18.05 10.85
C GLY A 92 -1.09 -18.21 11.77
N GLN A 93 -1.38 -17.24 12.65
CA GLN A 93 -2.69 -17.15 13.29
C GLN A 93 -3.65 -16.27 12.49
N LEU A 94 -4.94 -16.49 12.73
CA LEU A 94 -6.02 -15.68 12.18
C LEU A 94 -6.26 -14.47 13.09
N HIS A 95 -6.63 -13.36 12.49
CA HIS A 95 -6.89 -12.08 13.14
C HIS A 95 -8.13 -11.44 12.53
N THR A 96 -8.86 -10.70 13.35
CA THR A 96 -9.83 -9.71 12.90
C THR A 96 -9.38 -8.38 13.45
N ILE A 97 -9.00 -7.47 12.55
CA ILE A 97 -8.38 -6.20 12.93
C ILE A 97 -9.37 -5.07 12.63
N THR A 98 -9.63 -4.23 13.62
CA THR A 98 -10.39 -2.99 13.50
C THR A 98 -9.53 -1.83 14.00
N ILE A 99 -9.24 -0.90 13.10
CA ILE A 99 -8.68 0.41 13.41
C ILE A 99 -9.86 1.38 13.46
N ASP A 100 -10.26 1.71 14.68
CA ASP A 100 -11.44 2.51 14.97
C ASP A 100 -11.16 4.01 15.12
N SER A 101 -12.26 4.75 15.15
CA SER A 101 -12.27 6.18 14.85
C SER A 101 -11.37 7.02 15.73
N GLY A 102 -10.74 8.03 15.11
CA GLY A 102 -9.90 9.00 15.81
C GLY A 102 -8.46 8.54 16.04
N LYS A 103 -8.10 7.31 15.68
CA LYS A 103 -6.71 6.81 15.77
C LYS A 103 -5.94 7.02 14.48
N THR A 104 -4.61 7.14 14.62
CA THR A 104 -3.63 7.11 13.53
C THR A 104 -2.70 5.92 13.75
N ILE A 105 -2.89 4.85 13.00
CA ILE A 105 -2.19 3.57 13.23
C ILE A 105 -1.33 3.20 12.02
N ALA A 106 -0.06 2.90 12.26
CA ALA A 106 0.78 2.21 11.29
C ALA A 106 0.88 0.72 11.62
N LEU A 107 0.55 -0.16 10.68
CA LEU A 107 0.84 -1.60 10.75
C LEU A 107 1.99 -1.90 9.79
N VAL A 108 3.14 -2.28 10.35
CA VAL A 108 4.41 -2.33 9.61
C VAL A 108 5.06 -3.68 9.85
N SER A 109 5.57 -4.35 8.81
CA SER A 109 6.48 -5.47 9.05
C SER A 109 7.71 -5.01 9.84
N ALA A 110 8.11 -5.76 10.86
CA ALA A 110 9.31 -5.47 11.63
C ALA A 110 10.61 -5.73 10.85
N ASN A 111 10.52 -6.35 9.67
CA ASN A 111 11.64 -6.70 8.82
C ASN A 111 11.41 -6.17 7.39
N ASN A 112 12.40 -6.37 6.52
CA ASN A 112 12.34 -5.93 5.13
C ASN A 112 11.56 -6.89 4.21
N THR A 113 10.81 -7.83 4.77
CA THR A 113 9.97 -8.77 4.03
C THR A 113 8.52 -8.60 4.43
N THR A 114 7.62 -9.11 3.60
CA THR A 114 6.19 -9.05 3.86
C THR A 114 5.81 -9.90 5.07
N GLN A 115 4.96 -9.36 5.94
CA GLN A 115 4.43 -10.09 7.08
C GLN A 115 2.99 -10.52 6.85
N SER A 116 2.73 -11.84 6.90
CA SER A 116 1.40 -12.41 6.72
C SER A 116 0.47 -12.06 7.89
N VAL A 117 -0.70 -11.52 7.55
CA VAL A 117 -1.83 -11.20 8.42
C VAL A 117 -3.04 -11.90 7.84
N ARG A 118 -3.50 -12.96 8.51
CA ARG A 118 -4.54 -13.86 8.00
C ARG A 118 -5.89 -13.55 8.65
N GLY A 119 -6.98 -13.64 7.89
CA GLY A 119 -8.34 -13.34 8.36
C GLY A 119 -9.03 -14.47 9.13
N ASN A 120 -10.08 -14.12 9.86
CA ASN A 120 -11.10 -15.08 10.27
C ASN A 120 -12.23 -15.11 9.23
N ASP A 121 -12.98 -16.21 9.19
CA ASP A 121 -14.20 -16.30 8.39
C ASP A 121 -15.28 -15.33 8.91
N GLY A 122 -16.02 -14.72 8.00
CA GLY A 122 -17.23 -13.93 8.22
C GLY A 122 -17.01 -12.42 8.29
N ASP A 123 -15.76 -11.95 8.28
CA ASP A 123 -15.40 -10.53 8.39
C ASP A 123 -14.16 -10.21 7.54
N PRO A 124 -13.96 -8.93 7.15
CA PRO A 124 -12.71 -8.48 6.55
C PRO A 124 -11.51 -8.73 7.48
N VAL A 125 -10.32 -9.01 6.93
CA VAL A 125 -9.11 -9.18 7.75
C VAL A 125 -8.82 -7.89 8.52
N ILE A 126 -8.87 -6.76 7.80
CA ILE A 126 -8.63 -5.43 8.35
C ILE A 126 -9.78 -4.50 7.98
N THR A 127 -10.40 -3.92 9.00
CA THR A 127 -11.39 -2.84 8.87
C THR A 127 -10.80 -1.53 9.39
N VAL A 128 -10.89 -0.46 8.60
CA VAL A 128 -10.51 0.91 9.00
C VAL A 128 -11.76 1.77 8.99
N THR A 129 -12.10 2.41 10.12
CA THR A 129 -13.33 3.20 10.23
C THR A 129 -13.10 4.51 11.00
N GLY A 130 -13.39 5.65 10.37
CA GLY A 130 -13.16 6.98 10.96
C GLY A 130 -11.72 7.26 11.41
N ALA A 131 -10.74 6.54 10.86
CA ALA A 131 -9.35 6.50 11.31
C ALA A 131 -8.38 6.69 10.13
N THR A 132 -7.11 6.98 10.42
CA THR A 132 -6.05 6.96 9.41
C THR A 132 -5.15 5.75 9.62
N ALA A 133 -5.01 4.92 8.59
CA ALA A 133 -4.21 3.71 8.62
C ALA A 133 -3.05 3.80 7.62
N TYR A 134 -1.86 3.37 8.05
CA TYR A 134 -0.67 3.23 7.21
C TYR A 134 -0.20 1.79 7.23
N PHE A 135 -0.16 1.12 6.09
CA PHE A 135 0.26 -0.26 5.98
C PHE A 135 1.54 -0.37 5.18
N HIS A 136 2.47 -1.15 5.71
CA HIS A 136 3.75 -1.35 5.04
C HIS A 136 4.25 -2.79 5.13
N ARG A 137 4.54 -3.39 3.97
CA ARG A 137 5.05 -4.77 3.84
C ARG A 137 4.16 -5.78 4.56
N LEU A 138 2.86 -5.73 4.29
CA LEU A 138 1.90 -6.70 4.81
C LEU A 138 1.40 -7.60 3.67
N ARG A 139 1.16 -8.87 3.99
CA ARG A 139 0.39 -9.78 3.15
C ARG A 139 -0.92 -10.11 3.85
N VAL A 140 -2.03 -9.60 3.33
CA VAL A 140 -3.39 -9.72 3.89
C VAL A 140 -4.15 -10.79 3.11
N GLU A 141 -4.47 -11.90 3.77
CA GLU A 141 -4.96 -13.12 3.09
C GLU A 141 -5.90 -13.99 3.94
N ASP A 142 -6.46 -15.02 3.32
CA ASP A 142 -7.21 -16.10 3.97
C ASP A 142 -8.44 -15.65 4.77
N THR A 143 -9.32 -14.83 4.16
CA THR A 143 -10.71 -14.64 4.62
C THR A 143 -11.72 -15.05 3.54
N ASP A 144 -12.95 -15.35 3.96
CA ASP A 144 -14.09 -15.49 3.05
C ASP A 144 -14.78 -14.14 2.71
N ASP A 145 -14.36 -13.04 3.33
CA ASP A 145 -14.75 -11.67 3.00
C ASP A 145 -13.66 -10.96 2.15
N VAL A 146 -13.66 -9.62 2.10
CA VAL A 146 -12.60 -8.80 1.51
C VAL A 146 -11.38 -8.76 2.41
N GLY A 147 -10.18 -8.63 1.83
CA GLY A 147 -8.96 -8.47 2.61
C GLY A 147 -8.98 -7.21 3.49
N ILE A 148 -9.30 -6.07 2.90
CA ILE A 148 -9.31 -4.77 3.59
C ILE A 148 -10.62 -4.03 3.30
N ALA A 149 -11.31 -3.60 4.34
CA ALA A 149 -12.48 -2.73 4.27
C ALA A 149 -12.18 -1.34 4.85
N VAL A 150 -12.36 -0.30 4.03
CA VAL A 150 -12.21 1.11 4.43
C VAL A 150 -13.59 1.73 4.50
N ALA A 151 -14.05 1.99 5.71
CA ALA A 151 -15.40 2.48 6.02
C ALA A 151 -15.41 3.99 6.32
N SER A 152 -16.61 4.57 6.29
CA SER A 152 -16.89 6.01 6.38
C SER A 152 -15.90 6.84 7.21
N GLY A 153 -15.35 7.88 6.59
CA GLY A 153 -14.45 8.85 7.24
C GLY A 153 -13.05 8.32 7.50
N ALA A 154 -12.68 7.15 6.97
CA ALA A 154 -11.33 6.61 7.06
C ALA A 154 -10.44 7.01 5.88
N THR A 155 -9.14 6.97 6.12
CA THR A 155 -8.09 7.11 5.11
C THR A 155 -7.11 5.94 5.22
N LEU A 156 -6.81 5.30 4.09
CA LEU A 156 -5.85 4.21 3.98
C LEU A 156 -4.65 4.65 3.12
N TYR A 157 -3.45 4.50 3.66
CA TYR A 157 -2.19 4.51 2.92
C TYR A 157 -1.63 3.09 2.92
N ALA A 158 -1.65 2.41 1.78
CA ALA A 158 -1.10 1.08 1.62
C ALA A 158 0.14 1.14 0.73
N ASP A 159 1.30 0.88 1.32
CA ASP A 159 2.60 0.94 0.67
C ASP A 159 3.26 -0.44 0.70
N SER A 160 3.57 -1.02 -0.46
CA SER A 160 4.17 -2.36 -0.51
C SER A 160 3.33 -3.41 0.21
N VAL A 161 2.01 -3.37 -0.01
CA VAL A 161 1.05 -4.32 0.58
C VAL A 161 0.58 -5.30 -0.47
N GLN A 162 0.37 -6.54 -0.06
CA GLN A 162 -0.22 -7.58 -0.88
C GLN A 162 -1.55 -8.00 -0.27
N VAL A 163 -2.64 -7.89 -1.02
CA VAL A 163 -3.99 -8.28 -0.59
C VAL A 163 -4.52 -9.30 -1.56
N VAL A 164 -4.48 -10.57 -1.17
CA VAL A 164 -4.64 -11.72 -2.08
C VAL A 164 -5.29 -12.89 -1.35
N GLN A 165 -5.84 -13.86 -2.11
CA GLN A 165 -6.46 -15.06 -1.55
C GLN A 165 -7.60 -14.75 -0.55
N ASN A 166 -8.42 -13.75 -0.87
CA ASN A 166 -9.59 -13.36 -0.08
C ASN A 166 -10.84 -13.58 -0.95
N SER A 167 -11.82 -14.32 -0.43
CA SER A 167 -12.89 -14.88 -1.28
C SER A 167 -13.85 -13.82 -1.83
N SER A 168 -14.10 -12.74 -1.08
CA SER A 168 -15.04 -11.68 -1.51
C SER A 168 -14.37 -10.44 -2.11
N GLY A 169 -13.05 -10.45 -2.30
CA GLY A 169 -12.31 -9.40 -3.01
C GLY A 169 -11.06 -8.93 -2.26
N GLY A 170 -10.32 -8.01 -2.86
CA GLY A 170 -9.09 -7.49 -2.26
C GLY A 170 -9.38 -6.35 -1.27
N ILE A 171 -9.65 -5.16 -1.82
CA ILE A 171 -9.84 -3.93 -1.05
C ILE A 171 -11.18 -3.29 -1.40
N GLN A 172 -11.97 -2.95 -0.39
CA GLN A 172 -13.21 -2.18 -0.54
C GLN A 172 -13.10 -0.82 0.14
N LEU A 173 -13.44 0.24 -0.59
CA LEU A 173 -13.54 1.61 -0.10
C LEU A 173 -14.97 2.13 -0.21
N ASP A 174 -15.56 2.47 0.93
CA ASP A 174 -16.92 3.00 1.02
C ASP A 174 -16.98 4.51 0.77
N SER A 175 -18.20 5.04 0.64
CA SER A 175 -18.43 6.45 0.35
C SER A 175 -17.84 7.37 1.43
N GLY A 176 -17.14 8.41 0.98
CA GLY A 176 -16.49 9.38 1.88
C GLY A 176 -15.20 8.87 2.52
N THR A 177 -14.55 7.89 1.89
CA THR A 177 -13.21 7.42 2.28
C THR A 177 -12.16 7.80 1.24
N THR A 178 -10.89 7.70 1.63
CA THR A 178 -9.74 7.95 0.75
C THR A 178 -8.75 6.79 0.82
N GLY A 179 -8.27 6.32 -0.32
CA GLY A 179 -7.23 5.30 -0.42
C GLY A 179 -6.06 5.74 -1.28
N PHE A 180 -4.84 5.43 -0.82
CA PHE A 180 -3.60 5.57 -1.58
C PHE A 180 -2.95 4.19 -1.64
N LEU A 181 -2.90 3.60 -2.82
CA LEU A 181 -2.29 2.29 -3.07
C LEU A 181 -1.01 2.50 -3.86
N ARG A 182 0.13 2.20 -3.24
CA ARG A 182 1.45 2.42 -3.84
C ARG A 182 2.30 1.18 -3.72
N ASN A 183 2.94 0.76 -4.82
CA ASN A 183 3.65 -0.51 -4.86
C ASN A 183 2.79 -1.67 -4.33
N THR A 184 1.48 -1.66 -4.57
CA THR A 184 0.57 -2.63 -3.94
C THR A 184 0.17 -3.71 -4.95
N MET A 185 0.06 -4.94 -4.47
CA MET A 185 -0.45 -6.07 -5.24
C MET A 185 -1.82 -6.45 -4.71
N VAL A 186 -2.87 -6.36 -5.53
CA VAL A 186 -4.23 -6.71 -5.12
C VAL A 186 -4.82 -7.74 -6.08
N GLY A 187 -5.17 -8.89 -5.54
CA GLY A 187 -5.87 -9.95 -6.24
C GLY A 187 -7.24 -10.19 -5.62
N ALA A 188 -8.20 -10.52 -6.46
CA ALA A 188 -9.48 -11.07 -6.02
C ALA A 188 -9.55 -12.58 -6.26
N ASP A 189 -10.50 -13.23 -5.58
CA ASP A 189 -10.92 -14.62 -5.83
C ASP A 189 -12.07 -14.67 -6.87
N VAL A 190 -12.88 -15.74 -6.86
CA VAL A 190 -13.88 -16.03 -7.88
C VAL A 190 -15.09 -15.09 -7.82
N ASN A 191 -15.34 -14.36 -8.91
CA ASN A 191 -16.44 -13.42 -9.09
C ASN A 191 -16.44 -12.22 -8.12
N SER A 192 -15.27 -11.88 -7.58
CA SER A 192 -15.04 -10.65 -6.81
C SER A 192 -14.06 -9.72 -7.53
N ASP A 193 -14.15 -8.43 -7.24
CA ASP A 193 -13.25 -7.42 -7.81
C ASP A 193 -12.02 -7.24 -6.90
N ALA A 194 -10.85 -6.96 -7.49
CA ALA A 194 -9.64 -6.75 -6.71
C ALA A 194 -9.75 -5.48 -5.87
N VAL A 195 -10.21 -4.37 -6.47
CA VAL A 195 -10.49 -3.13 -5.75
C VAL A 195 -11.88 -2.60 -6.10
N VAL A 196 -12.68 -2.26 -5.08
CA VAL A 196 -13.98 -1.62 -5.22
C VAL A 196 -13.96 -0.24 -4.55
N ALA A 197 -14.21 0.83 -5.30
CA ALA A 197 -14.26 2.20 -4.80
C ALA A 197 -15.66 2.83 -5.00
N SER A 198 -16.47 2.87 -3.95
CA SER A 198 -17.88 3.31 -4.03
C SER A 198 -18.08 4.70 -3.43
N GLY A 199 -17.96 5.74 -4.25
CA GLY A 199 -18.04 7.13 -3.79
C GLY A 199 -16.84 7.54 -2.93
N ALA A 200 -15.70 6.87 -3.15
CA ALA A 200 -14.43 7.07 -2.48
C ALA A 200 -13.44 7.83 -3.37
N GLU A 201 -12.43 8.45 -2.78
CA GLU A 201 -11.25 8.94 -3.50
C GLU A 201 -10.18 7.84 -3.50
N LEU A 202 -9.61 7.52 -4.65
CA LEU A 202 -8.61 6.46 -4.78
C LEU A 202 -7.48 6.91 -5.70
N ASP A 203 -6.25 6.85 -5.19
CA ASP A 203 -5.02 6.98 -5.97
C ASP A 203 -4.30 5.63 -6.01
N VAL A 204 -3.97 5.17 -7.22
CA VAL A 204 -3.25 3.93 -7.47
C VAL A 204 -1.98 4.25 -8.24
N LEU A 205 -0.84 3.99 -7.64
CA LEU A 205 0.48 4.29 -8.20
C LEU A 205 1.36 3.04 -8.16
N TYR A 206 2.00 2.70 -9.27
CA TYR A 206 2.91 1.55 -9.35
C TYR A 206 2.32 0.31 -8.69
N SER A 207 1.07 -0.04 -8.98
CA SER A 207 0.40 -1.16 -8.32
C SER A 207 -0.10 -2.17 -9.34
N THR A 208 -0.22 -3.43 -8.92
CA THR A 208 -0.70 -4.54 -9.75
C THR A 208 -2.07 -4.98 -9.24
N LEU A 209 -3.12 -4.75 -10.03
CA LEU A 209 -4.50 -5.11 -9.70
C LEU A 209 -4.97 -6.23 -10.65
N VAL A 210 -5.40 -7.36 -10.08
CA VAL A 210 -5.75 -8.57 -10.84
C VAL A 210 -7.14 -9.07 -10.48
N GLY A 211 -8.10 -8.82 -11.38
CA GLY A 211 -9.46 -9.37 -11.35
C GLY A 211 -9.48 -10.82 -11.80
N ASN A 212 -9.01 -11.72 -10.94
CA ASN A 212 -8.37 -12.93 -11.42
C ASN A 212 -9.29 -14.12 -11.67
N PHE A 213 -10.30 -14.41 -10.86
CA PHE A 213 -11.03 -15.67 -11.00
C PHE A 213 -12.48 -15.42 -11.42
N GLY A 214 -12.85 -15.85 -12.62
CA GLY A 214 -14.23 -15.71 -13.12
C GLY A 214 -14.43 -14.56 -14.12
N ALA A 215 -15.41 -14.76 -15.01
CA ALA A 215 -15.65 -13.89 -16.17
C ALA A 215 -16.24 -12.52 -15.81
N SER A 216 -16.48 -12.24 -14.53
CA SER A 216 -17.05 -10.97 -14.05
C SER A 216 -16.15 -10.23 -13.06
N SER A 217 -14.98 -10.76 -12.72
CA SER A 217 -14.07 -10.16 -11.73
C SER A 217 -13.25 -9.05 -12.36
N LEU A 218 -13.40 -7.81 -11.89
CA LEU A 218 -12.65 -6.66 -12.39
C LEU A 218 -11.38 -6.43 -11.58
N ALA A 219 -10.36 -5.82 -12.19
CA ALA A 219 -9.20 -5.32 -11.45
C ALA A 219 -9.61 -4.13 -10.57
N LEU A 220 -10.49 -3.29 -11.10
CA LEU A 220 -10.94 -2.08 -10.41
C LEU A 220 -12.38 -1.74 -10.84
N SER A 221 -13.27 -1.59 -9.86
CA SER A 221 -14.64 -1.11 -10.09
C SER A 221 -14.96 0.09 -9.22
N CYS A 222 -15.69 1.06 -9.79
CA CYS A 222 -15.98 2.29 -9.08
C CYS A 222 -17.41 2.80 -9.31
N SER A 223 -17.98 3.41 -8.29
CA SER A 223 -19.29 4.08 -8.38
C SER A 223 -19.25 5.48 -7.76
N GLY A 224 -18.83 6.47 -8.56
CA GLY A 224 -18.62 7.85 -8.10
C GLY A 224 -17.30 8.04 -7.37
N GLY A 225 -17.06 9.24 -6.82
CA GLY A 225 -15.77 9.62 -6.28
C GLY A 225 -14.74 9.97 -7.37
N ALA A 226 -13.48 10.18 -6.99
CA ALA A 226 -12.39 10.50 -7.89
C ALA A 226 -11.36 9.37 -7.86
N VAL A 227 -10.99 8.86 -9.03
CA VAL A 227 -10.06 7.73 -9.14
C VAL A 227 -8.95 8.06 -10.14
N THR A 228 -7.72 7.92 -9.70
CA THR A 228 -6.51 8.08 -10.52
C THR A 228 -5.71 6.78 -10.48
N VAL A 229 -5.24 6.33 -11.63
CA VAL A 229 -4.37 5.17 -11.78
C VAL A 229 -3.18 5.56 -12.66
N ARG A 230 -1.96 5.39 -12.14
CA ARG A 230 -0.72 5.72 -12.84
C ARG A 230 0.34 4.63 -12.67
N ASN A 231 1.15 4.40 -13.70
CA ASN A 231 2.29 3.48 -13.68
C ASN A 231 1.94 2.06 -13.21
N SER A 232 0.70 1.63 -13.40
CA SER A 232 0.16 0.41 -12.77
C SER A 232 -0.16 -0.68 -13.80
N ILE A 233 -0.49 -1.87 -13.31
CA ILE A 233 -1.05 -2.96 -14.11
C ILE A 233 -2.49 -3.19 -13.65
N THR A 234 -3.44 -3.20 -14.59
CA THR A 234 -4.83 -3.57 -14.35
C THR A 234 -5.23 -4.69 -15.30
N VAL A 235 -5.46 -5.88 -14.77
CA VAL A 235 -5.79 -7.05 -15.61
C VAL A 235 -6.98 -7.84 -15.11
N SER A 236 -7.74 -8.44 -16.02
CA SER A 236 -8.95 -9.18 -15.68
C SER A 236 -9.31 -10.23 -16.73
N ARG A 237 -10.00 -11.31 -16.30
CA ARG A 237 -10.67 -12.24 -17.22
C ARG A 237 -12.02 -11.75 -17.76
N ALA A 238 -12.59 -10.72 -17.15
CA ALA A 238 -13.80 -10.07 -17.63
C ALA A 238 -13.56 -9.33 -18.95
N ASP A 239 -14.62 -8.83 -19.58
CA ASP A 239 -14.51 -8.07 -20.83
C ASP A 239 -13.79 -6.73 -20.66
N ASP A 240 -13.76 -6.19 -19.43
CA ASP A 240 -13.07 -4.97 -19.02
C ASP A 240 -12.19 -5.27 -17.79
N ALA A 241 -11.05 -4.59 -17.64
CA ALA A 241 -10.26 -4.66 -16.40
C ALA A 241 -10.65 -3.55 -15.42
N VAL A 242 -10.99 -2.37 -15.94
CA VAL A 242 -11.39 -1.20 -15.16
C VAL A 242 -12.80 -0.77 -15.52
N ASN A 243 -13.71 -0.75 -14.55
CA ASN A 243 -15.06 -0.20 -14.68
C ASN A 243 -15.25 1.00 -13.75
N CYS A 244 -14.66 2.13 -14.13
CA CYS A 244 -14.68 3.36 -13.35
C CYS A 244 -14.97 4.56 -14.24
N GLY A 245 -16.26 4.90 -14.36
CA GLY A 245 -16.69 6.04 -15.15
C GLY A 245 -16.06 7.35 -14.64
N GLY A 246 -15.16 7.94 -15.45
CA GLY A 246 -14.48 9.20 -15.11
C GLY A 246 -13.13 9.04 -14.39
N ALA A 247 -12.61 7.82 -14.23
CA ALA A 247 -11.26 7.60 -13.74
C ALA A 247 -10.21 8.19 -14.70
N SER A 248 -9.12 8.71 -14.14
CA SER A 248 -7.94 9.13 -14.88
C SER A 248 -6.91 8.01 -14.88
N VAL A 249 -6.74 7.33 -16.02
CA VAL A 249 -5.76 6.25 -16.17
C VAL A 249 -4.64 6.73 -17.10
N ALA A 250 -3.40 6.71 -16.62
CA ALA A 250 -2.22 7.14 -17.37
C ALA A 250 -1.07 6.15 -17.18
N THR A 251 -0.22 5.99 -18.20
CA THR A 251 1.03 5.18 -18.15
C THR A 251 0.85 3.81 -17.48
N THR A 252 -0.32 3.20 -17.67
CA THR A 252 -0.77 1.99 -17.00
C THR A 252 -1.02 0.93 -18.07
N PHE A 253 -0.60 -0.30 -17.81
CA PHE A 253 -0.90 -1.43 -18.67
C PHE A 253 -2.27 -1.99 -18.31
N GLU A 254 -3.18 -2.04 -19.29
CA GLU A 254 -4.53 -2.60 -19.12
C GLU A 254 -4.75 -3.77 -20.07
N ALA A 255 -5.17 -4.93 -19.55
CA ALA A 255 -5.55 -6.07 -20.37
C ALA A 255 -6.77 -6.82 -19.80
N ALA A 256 -7.71 -7.14 -20.68
CA ALA A 256 -8.95 -7.82 -20.32
C ALA A 256 -9.26 -8.98 -21.28
N GLY A 257 -10.07 -9.93 -20.81
CA GLY A 257 -10.54 -11.07 -21.58
C GLY A 257 -9.41 -11.83 -22.26
N GLY A 258 -9.49 -12.01 -23.58
CA GLY A 258 -8.49 -12.74 -24.35
C GLY A 258 -7.11 -12.05 -24.47
N SER A 259 -6.96 -10.82 -23.97
CA SER A 259 -5.67 -10.10 -23.97
C SER A 259 -4.89 -10.27 -22.67
N TYR A 260 -5.55 -10.76 -21.60
CA TYR A 260 -4.90 -11.06 -20.34
C TYR A 260 -4.19 -12.42 -20.45
N ASP A 261 -2.87 -12.43 -20.20
CA ASP A 261 -2.10 -13.67 -20.06
C ASP A 261 -1.94 -14.03 -18.58
N GLU A 262 -2.61 -15.10 -18.17
CA GLU A 262 -2.54 -15.64 -16.81
C GLU A 262 -1.13 -16.12 -16.43
N GLY A 263 -0.24 -16.34 -17.41
CA GLY A 263 1.16 -16.69 -17.16
C GLY A 263 2.02 -15.55 -16.63
N TRP A 264 1.51 -14.32 -16.58
CA TRP A 264 2.24 -13.18 -16.01
C TRP A 264 2.43 -13.26 -14.48
N PHE A 265 1.57 -14.01 -13.77
CA PHE A 265 1.53 -14.05 -12.30
C PHE A 265 1.37 -15.50 -11.78
N ASP A 266 1.75 -15.77 -10.53
CA ASP A 266 1.37 -17.00 -9.83
C ASP A 266 0.05 -16.80 -9.09
N LEU A 267 -1.01 -17.11 -9.81
CA LEU A 267 -2.38 -16.92 -9.37
C LEU A 267 -2.80 -17.88 -8.25
N ASP A 268 -2.31 -19.12 -8.28
CA ASP A 268 -2.67 -20.15 -7.30
C ASP A 268 -2.00 -19.89 -5.94
N GLY A 269 -0.79 -19.33 -5.95
CA GLY A 269 -0.07 -18.89 -4.76
C GLY A 269 -0.44 -17.48 -4.28
N GLY A 270 -1.23 -16.73 -5.07
CA GLY A 270 -1.50 -15.32 -4.82
C GLY A 270 -0.24 -14.46 -4.86
N ASP A 271 0.76 -14.84 -5.66
CA ASP A 271 1.95 -14.03 -5.90
C ASP A 271 1.79 -13.30 -7.24
N LEU A 272 1.67 -11.98 -7.15
CA LEU A 272 1.40 -11.09 -8.27
C LEU A 272 2.65 -10.32 -8.70
N SER A 273 3.82 -10.81 -8.30
CA SER A 273 5.11 -10.40 -8.86
C SER A 273 5.21 -10.86 -10.32
N LEU A 274 5.95 -10.14 -11.14
CA LEU A 274 6.00 -10.33 -12.57
C LEU A 274 6.87 -11.54 -12.96
N ASN A 275 6.27 -12.55 -13.58
CA ASN A 275 7.00 -13.67 -14.17
C ASN A 275 7.64 -13.33 -15.53
N SER A 276 7.21 -12.24 -16.19
CA SER A 276 7.68 -11.82 -17.52
C SER A 276 7.79 -10.30 -17.61
N ALA A 277 8.96 -9.81 -18.02
CA ALA A 277 9.29 -8.39 -18.09
C ALA A 277 8.84 -7.68 -19.36
N ALA A 278 8.82 -8.40 -20.49
CA ALA A 278 8.83 -7.77 -21.80
C ALA A 278 7.55 -6.98 -22.14
N ASP A 279 6.42 -7.34 -21.53
CA ASP A 279 5.12 -6.71 -21.81
C ASP A 279 4.89 -5.41 -21.01
N PHE A 280 5.68 -5.20 -19.95
CA PHE A 280 5.49 -4.10 -18.99
C PHE A 280 6.61 -3.05 -19.04
N ASP A 281 7.74 -3.37 -19.65
CA ASP A 281 8.89 -2.46 -19.83
C ASP A 281 8.49 -1.23 -20.67
N GLY A 282 8.81 -0.05 -20.14
CA GLY A 282 8.59 1.24 -20.81
C GLY A 282 7.14 1.71 -20.86
N VAL A 283 6.23 1.05 -20.15
CA VAL A 283 4.83 1.49 -20.01
C VAL A 283 4.73 2.63 -18.99
N ALA A 284 5.43 2.49 -17.86
CA ALA A 284 5.44 3.50 -16.82
C ALA A 284 6.40 4.65 -17.16
N ILE A 285 6.09 5.84 -16.66
CA ILE A 285 6.96 7.01 -16.71
C ILE A 285 7.14 7.48 -15.27
N TRP A 286 8.37 7.42 -14.78
CA TRP A 286 8.73 7.87 -13.45
C TRP A 286 8.69 9.40 -13.38
N GLU A 287 8.02 9.93 -12.37
CA GLU A 287 7.88 11.37 -12.10
C GLU A 287 8.48 11.73 -10.74
N ASP A 288 8.92 12.98 -10.56
CA ASP A 288 9.41 13.44 -9.25
C ASP A 288 8.38 13.22 -8.13
N GLY A 289 8.76 12.44 -7.12
CA GLY A 289 7.89 12.02 -6.01
C GLY A 289 7.41 10.58 -6.10
N ASP A 290 7.66 9.89 -7.21
CA ASP A 290 7.41 8.46 -7.34
C ASP A 290 8.34 7.62 -6.45
N PRO A 291 7.89 6.40 -6.07
CA PRO A 291 8.73 5.44 -5.36
C PRO A 291 10.10 5.24 -6.02
N PRO A 292 11.20 5.36 -5.27
CA PRO A 292 12.53 5.04 -5.78
C PRO A 292 12.83 3.53 -5.75
N PHE A 293 11.88 2.72 -5.26
CA PHE A 293 11.95 1.28 -5.21
C PHE A 293 10.59 0.64 -5.49
N ASP A 294 10.59 -0.63 -5.90
CA ASP A 294 9.40 -1.46 -6.09
C ASP A 294 8.98 -2.18 -4.79
N PHE A 295 8.07 -3.16 -4.88
CA PHE A 295 7.56 -3.90 -3.72
C PHE A 295 8.63 -4.72 -2.99
N GLU A 296 9.58 -5.29 -3.74
CA GLU A 296 10.68 -6.15 -3.30
C GLU A 296 11.89 -5.34 -2.84
N GLY A 297 11.90 -4.03 -3.11
CA GLY A 297 12.96 -3.10 -2.77
C GLY A 297 14.03 -2.95 -3.87
N ASN A 298 13.78 -3.45 -5.08
CA ASN A 298 14.63 -3.18 -6.24
C ASN A 298 14.50 -1.71 -6.62
N SER A 299 15.62 -1.12 -7.05
CA SER A 299 15.64 0.31 -7.39
C SER A 299 14.86 0.60 -8.68
N ARG A 300 14.02 1.63 -8.61
CA ARG A 300 13.39 2.26 -9.79
C ARG A 300 14.25 3.44 -10.28
N PRO A 301 13.97 3.99 -11.48
CA PRO A 301 14.58 5.25 -11.91
C PRO A 301 14.37 6.36 -10.88
N THR A 302 15.25 7.36 -10.88
CA THR A 302 15.18 8.53 -9.99
C THR A 302 15.34 9.84 -10.76
N THR A 303 14.94 9.81 -12.04
CA THR A 303 15.04 10.96 -12.93
C THR A 303 13.72 11.14 -13.64
N ASP A 304 13.10 12.31 -13.45
CA ASP A 304 11.83 12.70 -14.04
C ASP A 304 11.77 12.43 -15.55
N GLY A 305 10.68 11.79 -15.99
CA GLY A 305 10.43 11.42 -17.37
C GLY A 305 11.14 10.13 -17.84
N SER A 306 11.83 9.41 -16.96
CA SER A 306 12.44 8.12 -17.30
C SER A 306 11.38 7.04 -17.47
N THR A 307 11.54 6.19 -18.49
CA THR A 307 10.70 5.01 -18.69
C THR A 307 10.98 3.94 -17.64
N ASP A 308 9.95 3.24 -17.20
CA ASP A 308 10.01 2.19 -16.18
C ASP A 308 8.99 1.06 -16.46
N TYR A 309 9.01 0.01 -15.65
CA TYR A 309 8.02 -1.06 -15.64
C TYR A 309 6.74 -0.60 -14.94
N ALA A 310 5.60 -0.85 -15.58
CA ALA A 310 4.31 -0.72 -14.90
C ALA A 310 4.12 -1.80 -13.84
N GLY A 311 3.36 -1.48 -12.79
CA GLY A 311 3.01 -2.42 -11.72
C GLY A 311 3.88 -2.30 -10.46
N ALA A 312 3.58 -3.14 -9.47
CA ALA A 312 4.23 -3.10 -8.15
C ALA A 312 5.68 -3.57 -8.14
N ASP A 313 6.07 -4.40 -9.09
CA ASP A 313 7.34 -5.15 -9.12
C ASP A 313 8.12 -4.85 -10.41
N VAL A 314 9.44 -4.98 -10.32
CA VAL A 314 10.39 -4.98 -11.45
C VAL A 314 11.07 -6.37 -11.52
N PRO A 315 10.99 -7.09 -12.66
CA PRO A 315 11.51 -8.47 -12.80
C PRO A 315 13.03 -8.67 -12.65
#